data_AF-A0A2M9P8M4-F1
#
_entry.id   AF-A0A2M9P8M4-F1
#
_cell.length_a   1.000
_cell.length_b   1.000
_cell.length_c   1.000
_cell.angle_alpha   90.00
_cell.angle_beta   90.00
_cell.angle_gamma   90.00
#
_symmetry.space_group_name_H-M   'P 1'
#
loop_
_entity.id
_entity.type
_entity.pdbx_description
1 polymer ?
#
loop_
_entity_poly.entity_id
_entity_poly.type
_entity_poly.pdbx_seq_one_letter_code
_entity_poly.pdbx_strand_id
1 'polypeptide(L)' 'MPDPIPDPVYELTLPDAPLSCAVFSSPHSGRDYAKAYMGETRLAPQALRSSEDAFVDELFAAGPRAGAPLLA' A
#
# COMPACT_ATOMS: atom_id res chain seq x y z
N MET A 1 8.69 25.97 -13.17
CA MET A 1 7.58 25.10 -12.74
C MET A 1 8.07 24.34 -11.53
N PRO A 2 7.37 24.34 -10.39
CA PRO A 2 7.74 23.43 -9.30
C PRO A 2 7.65 21.98 -9.80
N ASP A 3 8.52 21.11 -9.28
CA ASP A 3 8.44 19.69 -9.58
C ASP A 3 7.07 19.14 -9.15
N PRO A 4 6.48 18.19 -9.90
CA PRO A 4 5.23 17.57 -9.51
C PRO A 4 5.39 16.91 -8.13
N ILE A 5 4.40 17.10 -7.25
CA ILE A 5 4.35 16.40 -5.97
C ILE A 5 4.28 14.90 -6.30
N PRO A 6 5.23 14.08 -5.83
CA PRO A 6 5.18 12.65 -6.07
C PRO A 6 3.94 12.07 -5.41
N ASP A 7 3.36 11.06 -6.05
CA ASP A 7 2.27 10.28 -5.46
C ASP A 7 2.72 9.74 -4.09
N PRO A 8 1.81 9.65 -3.11
CA PRO A 8 2.15 9.17 -1.78
C PRO A 8 2.71 7.74 -1.86
N VAL A 9 3.78 7.46 -1.10
CA VAL A 9 4.46 6.15 -1.09
C VAL A 9 3.80 5.14 -0.15
N TYR A 10 2.67 5.51 0.46
CA TYR A 10 1.85 4.69 1.34
C TYR A 10 0.43 5.30 1.43
N GLU A 11 -0.54 4.49 1.80
CA GLU A 11 -1.89 4.92 2.18
C GLU A 11 -2.08 4.73 3.69
N LEU A 12 -2.56 5.77 4.36
CA LEU A 12 -2.92 5.70 5.78
C LEU A 12 -4.42 5.93 5.94
N THR A 13 -5.13 4.87 6.35
CA THR A 13 -6.56 4.97 6.71
C THR A 13 -6.70 5.00 8.22
N LEU A 14 -7.18 6.13 8.74
CA LEU A 14 -7.47 6.31 10.15
C LEU A 14 -8.90 5.85 10.49
N PRO A 15 -9.14 5.30 11.69
CA PRO A 15 -10.49 5.06 12.17
C PRO A 15 -11.17 6.37 12.57
N ASP A 16 -12.51 6.41 12.53
CA ASP A 16 -13.29 7.55 13.05
C ASP A 16 -13.06 7.79 14.55
N ALA A 17 -12.81 6.71 15.31
CA ALA A 17 -12.43 6.74 16.71
C ALA A 17 -11.44 5.60 17.03
N PRO A 18 -10.41 5.84 17.86
CA PRO A 18 -9.41 4.83 18.23
C PRO A 18 -9.98 3.88 19.30
N LEU A 19 -10.83 2.95 18.87
CA LEU A 19 -11.53 2.00 19.75
C LEU A 19 -10.74 0.70 19.98
N SER A 20 -9.58 0.53 19.33
CA SER A 20 -8.73 -0.66 19.48
C SER A 20 -7.31 -0.29 19.93
N CYS A 21 -6.58 -1.28 20.45
CA CYS A 21 -5.14 -1.18 20.72
C CYS A 21 -4.29 -1.78 19.58
N ALA A 22 -4.88 -2.00 18.40
CA ALA A 22 -4.22 -2.61 17.26
C ALA A 22 -3.87 -1.56 16.20
N VAL A 23 -2.79 -1.82 15.47
CA VAL A 23 -2.41 -1.11 14.24
C VAL A 23 -2.13 -2.18 13.20
N PHE A 24 -2.77 -2.08 12.04
CA PHE A 24 -2.53 -2.96 10.89
C PHE A 24 -1.54 -2.31 9.93
N SER A 25 -0.63 -3.12 9.40
CA SER A 25 0.36 -2.70 8.41
C SER A 25 0.41 -3.73 7.29
N SER A 26 0.34 -3.27 6.04
CA SER A 26 0.39 -4.07 4.82
C SER A 26 1.51 -3.57 3.90
N PRO A 27 2.79 -3.73 4.27
CA PRO A 27 3.91 -3.06 3.60
C PRO A 27 4.21 -3.58 2.18
N HIS A 28 3.61 -4.71 1.77
CA HIS A 28 3.94 -5.40 0.51
C HIS A 28 2.74 -5.64 -0.40
N SER A 29 1.57 -5.06 -0.10
CA SER A 29 0.40 -5.17 -0.99
C SER A 29 0.41 -4.18 -2.16
N GLY A 30 1.33 -3.20 -2.13
CA GLY A 30 1.51 -2.21 -3.18
C GLY A 30 1.90 -2.83 -4.53
N ARG A 31 1.34 -2.28 -5.61
CA ARG A 31 1.47 -2.77 -6.99
C ARG A 31 1.80 -1.68 -8.02
N ASP A 32 2.08 -0.46 -7.56
CA ASP A 32 2.46 0.65 -8.41
C ASP A 32 3.97 0.65 -8.66
N TYR A 33 4.36 0.03 -9.78
CA TYR A 33 5.74 0.03 -10.25
C TYR A 33 6.00 1.28 -11.11
N ALA A 34 6.91 2.14 -10.66
CA ALA A 34 7.28 3.34 -11.40
C ALA A 34 7.78 3.01 -12.83
N LYS A 35 7.40 3.84 -13.81
CA LYS A 35 7.79 3.62 -15.22
C LYS A 35 9.31 3.54 -15.43
N ALA A 36 10.07 4.34 -14.68
CA ALA A 36 11.53 4.30 -14.73
C ALA A 36 12.05 2.91 -14.31
N TYR A 37 11.54 2.36 -13.21
CA TYR A 37 11.87 1.02 -12.74
C TYR A 37 11.46 -0.07 -13.76
N MET A 38 10.28 0.06 -14.35
CA MET A 38 9.80 -0.86 -15.40
C MET A 38 10.67 -0.86 -16.66
N GLY A 39 11.37 0.24 -16.95
CA GLY A 39 12.32 0.33 -18.07
C GLY A 39 13.69 -0.31 -17.79
N GLU A 40 14.04 -0.53 -16.52
CA GLU A 40 15.33 -1.07 -16.10
C GLU A 40 15.27 -2.53 -15.65
N THR A 41 14.13 -2.96 -15.11
CA THR A 41 13.94 -4.31 -14.60
C THR A 41 14.00 -5.36 -15.71
N ARG A 42 14.61 -6.52 -15.40
CA ARG A 42 14.66 -7.69 -16.30
C ARG A 42 13.43 -8.60 -16.15
N LEU A 43 12.58 -8.32 -15.16
CA LEU A 43 11.39 -9.11 -14.88
C LEU A 43 10.22 -8.64 -15.74
N ALA A 44 9.47 -9.59 -16.29
CA ALA A 44 8.19 -9.29 -16.92
C ALA A 44 7.19 -8.78 -15.86
N PRO A 45 6.20 -7.94 -16.24
CA PRO A 45 5.22 -7.40 -15.30
C PRO A 45 4.55 -8.46 -14.42
N GLN A 46 4.16 -9.59 -15.02
CA GLN A 46 3.53 -10.70 -14.28
C GLN A 46 4.47 -11.32 -13.22
N ALA A 47 5.77 -11.36 -13.49
CA ALA A 47 6.77 -11.93 -12.57
C ALA A 47 7.08 -10.97 -11.42
N LEU A 48 6.99 -9.66 -11.62
CA LEU A 48 7.11 -8.69 -10.52
C LEU A 48 6.03 -8.92 -9.47
N ARG A 49 4.81 -9.25 -9.90
CA ARG A 49 3.67 -9.47 -9.01
C ARG A 49 3.84 -10.63 -8.04
N SER A 50 4.82 -11.52 -8.24
CA SER A 50 5.10 -12.57 -7.26
C SER A 50 5.76 -12.04 -5.99
N SER A 51 6.25 -10.79 -5.98
CA SER A 51 6.74 -10.14 -4.77
C SER A 51 5.66 -9.43 -3.97
N GLU A 52 4.44 -9.32 -4.50
CA GLU A 52 3.31 -8.68 -3.83
C GLU A 52 2.70 -9.64 -2.79
N ASP A 53 2.47 -9.14 -1.57
CA ASP A 53 1.50 -9.75 -0.64
C ASP A 53 0.10 -9.29 -1.10
N ALA A 54 -0.32 -9.81 -2.25
CA ALA A 54 -1.45 -9.28 -3.01
C ALA A 54 -2.74 -9.26 -2.17
N PHE A 55 -3.42 -8.10 -2.18
CA PHE A 55 -4.72 -7.87 -1.56
C PHE A 55 -4.75 -7.96 -0.02
N VAL A 56 -3.60 -7.92 0.66
CA VAL A 56 -3.56 -7.92 2.14
C VAL A 56 -4.11 -6.62 2.73
N ASP A 57 -3.91 -5.49 2.04
CA ASP A 57 -4.58 -4.22 2.31
C ASP A 57 -6.11 -4.35 2.25
N GLU A 58 -6.64 -4.99 1.20
CA GLU A 58 -8.07 -5.23 1.04
C GLU A 58 -8.60 -6.18 2.13
N LEU A 59 -7.82 -7.21 2.49
CA LEU A 59 -8.15 -8.14 3.57
C LEU A 59 -8.32 -7.40 4.92
N PHE A 60 -7.47 -6.42 5.19
CA PHE A 60 -7.52 -5.62 6.41
C PHE A 60 -8.31 -4.31 6.29
N ALA A 61 -8.99 -4.04 5.17
CA ALA A 61 -9.77 -2.82 4.95
C ALA A 61 -10.93 -2.62 5.95
N ALA A 62 -11.27 -3.64 6.75
CA ALA A 62 -12.21 -3.53 7.86
C ALA A 62 -11.59 -2.99 9.16
N GLY A 63 -10.27 -2.99 9.31
CA GLY A 63 -9.55 -2.54 10.50
C GLY A 63 -9.95 -1.14 10.97
N PRO A 64 -9.95 -0.12 10.10
CA PRO A 64 -10.38 1.23 10.46
C PRO A 64 -11.82 1.30 10.97
N ARG A 65 -12.73 0.50 10.41
CA ARG A 65 -14.13 0.42 10.92
C ARG A 65 -14.21 -0.22 12.31
N ALA A 66 -13.22 -1.01 12.71
CA ALA A 66 -13.10 -1.60 14.04
C ALA A 66 -12.26 -0.75 15.01
N GLY A 67 -11.84 0.46 14.62
CA GLY A 67 -11.06 1.34 15.49
C GLY A 67 -9.54 1.13 15.44
N ALA A 68 -9.02 0.43 14.42
CA ALA A 68 -7.60 0.19 14.22
C ALA A 68 -7.10 0.90 12.96
N PRO A 69 -6.04 1.75 13.02
CA PRO A 69 -5.43 2.31 11.82
C PRO A 69 -4.91 1.22 10.88
N LEU A 70 -4.98 1.49 9.57
CA LEU A 70 -4.36 0.67 8.52
C LEU A 70 -3.34 1.51 7.75
N LEU A 71 -2.09 1.06 7.74
CA LEU A 71 -1.02 1.55 6.88
C LEU A 71 -0.80 0.53 5.74
N ALA A 72 -0.99 0.94 4.49
CA ALA A 72 -0.80 0.11 3.30
C ALA A 72 0.21 0.75 2.34
#